data_AF-A0A4Y9FHU3-F1
#
_entry.id   AF-A0A4Y9FHU3-F1
#
_cell.length_a   1.000
_cell.length_b   1.000
_cell.length_c   1.000
_cell.angle_alpha   90.00
_cell.angle_beta   90.00
_cell.angle_gamma   90.00
#
_symmetry.space_group_name_H-M   'P 1'
#
loop_
_entity.id
_entity.type
_entity.pdbx_description
1 polymer ?
#
loop_
_entity_poly.entity_id
_entity_poly.type
_entity_poly.pdbx_seq_one_letter_code
_entity_poly.pdbx_strand_id
1 'polypeptide(L)'
;KDLTDEEKAAAKSDVDTKASEAKSAIDSATTDAGVETAKTAGVDSITAINPPATAKDTAKAAIDTAADTKKQEIDNRKDLTDEEKATAKSEVDTKANEAKSAIDSATTDAGVETAKTAGTESISSVNPPATAKDTAKTAIDTAAAAKKQEIDNRQDLTDEEKAAAKSDVDTKANEAKASIDSATTNAGVETAKTAGVDSISAINPPATAKD
;
A
#
# COMPACT_ATOMS: atom_id res chain seq x y z
N LYS A 1 -16.16 20.13 14.25
CA LYS A 1 -15.61 19.88 12.90
C LYS A 1 -14.80 21.10 12.51
N ASP A 2 -13.61 20.91 11.95
CA ASP A 2 -12.77 22.03 11.52
C ASP A 2 -13.12 22.38 10.07
N LEU A 3 -13.71 23.56 9.88
CA LEU A 3 -14.21 24.06 8.60
C LEU A 3 -13.08 24.73 7.82
N THR A 4 -13.14 24.66 6.50
CA THR A 4 -12.31 25.52 5.65
C THR A 4 -12.76 26.97 5.72
N ASP A 5 -11.92 27.88 5.25
CA ASP A 5 -12.22 29.31 5.22
C ASP A 5 -13.41 29.61 4.30
N GLU A 6 -13.55 28.85 3.20
CA GLU A 6 -14.73 28.88 2.33
C GLU A 6 -16.01 28.41 3.03
N GLU A 7 -15.95 27.27 3.75
CA GLU A 7 -17.08 26.75 4.53
C GLU A 7 -17.48 27.72 5.67
N LYS A 8 -16.51 28.38 6.33
CA LYS A 8 -16.76 29.44 7.32
C LYS A 8 -17.39 30.68 6.70
N ALA A 9 -16.92 31.11 5.52
CA ALA A 9 -17.45 32.27 4.82
C ALA A 9 -18.91 32.04 4.41
N ALA A 10 -19.25 30.85 3.90
CA ALA A 10 -20.63 30.46 3.61
C ALA A 10 -21.50 30.49 4.88
N ALA A 11 -21.03 29.88 5.98
CA ALA A 11 -21.74 29.90 7.26
C ALA A 11 -22.00 31.32 7.76
N LYS A 12 -21.00 32.21 7.63
CA LYS A 12 -21.13 33.61 8.03
C LYS A 12 -22.14 34.35 7.16
N SER A 13 -22.14 34.11 5.85
CA SER A 13 -23.14 34.68 4.94
C SER A 13 -24.56 34.25 5.34
N ASP A 14 -24.77 32.98 5.67
CA ASP A 14 -26.07 32.49 6.12
C ASP A 14 -26.51 33.16 7.44
N VAL A 15 -25.58 33.35 8.38
CA VAL A 15 -25.84 34.09 9.63
C VAL A 15 -26.26 35.53 9.32
N ASP A 16 -25.52 36.22 8.45
CA ASP A 16 -25.79 37.62 8.11
C ASP A 16 -27.15 37.76 7.38
N THR A 17 -27.52 36.80 6.53
CA THR A 17 -28.85 36.71 5.91
C THR A 17 -29.95 36.48 6.95
N LYS A 18 -29.81 35.49 7.84
CA LYS A 18 -30.82 35.20 8.88
C LYS A 18 -30.98 36.33 9.89
N ALA A 19 -29.90 37.02 10.23
CA ALA A 19 -29.96 38.22 11.07
C ALA A 19 -30.74 39.35 10.39
N SER A 20 -30.54 39.55 9.07
CA SER A 20 -31.27 40.56 8.30
C SER A 20 -32.76 40.22 8.16
N GLU A 21 -33.09 38.96 7.93
CA GLU A 21 -34.47 38.45 7.91
C GLU A 21 -35.16 38.67 9.27
N ALA A 22 -34.49 38.30 10.38
CA ALA A 22 -35.00 38.48 11.74
C ALA A 22 -35.27 39.96 12.06
N LYS A 23 -34.33 40.85 11.70
CA LYS A 23 -34.49 42.29 11.93
C LYS A 23 -35.66 42.86 11.14
N SER A 24 -35.81 42.44 9.88
CA SER A 24 -36.93 42.86 9.03
C SER A 24 -38.28 42.40 9.58
N ALA A 25 -38.35 41.17 10.13
CA ALA A 25 -39.55 40.64 10.77
C ALA A 25 -39.92 41.40 12.05
N ILE A 26 -38.92 41.80 12.86
CA ILE A 26 -39.12 42.64 14.04
C ILE A 26 -39.63 44.03 13.63
N ASP A 27 -38.99 44.68 12.66
CA ASP A 27 -39.35 46.02 12.20
C ASP A 27 -40.76 46.04 11.56
N SER A 28 -41.25 44.91 11.06
CA SER A 28 -42.60 44.76 10.49
C SER A 28 -43.69 44.43 11.51
N ALA A 29 -43.33 44.07 12.75
CA ALA A 29 -44.30 43.69 13.77
C ALA A 29 -45.05 44.91 14.33
N THR A 30 -46.38 44.82 14.43
CA THR A 30 -47.26 45.93 14.86
C THR A 30 -47.72 45.83 16.32
N THR A 31 -47.30 44.78 17.03
CA THR A 31 -47.67 44.52 18.43
C THR A 31 -46.48 43.96 19.20
N ASP A 32 -46.46 44.17 20.51
CA ASP A 32 -45.41 43.65 21.39
C ASP A 32 -45.30 42.11 21.32
N ALA A 33 -46.43 41.42 21.27
CA ALA A 33 -46.47 39.96 21.10
C ALA A 33 -45.88 39.52 19.76
N GLY A 34 -46.12 40.29 18.69
CA GLY A 34 -45.53 40.06 17.37
C GLY A 34 -44.00 40.26 17.38
N VAL A 35 -43.53 41.29 18.08
CA VAL A 35 -42.08 41.56 18.26
C VAL A 35 -41.41 40.40 18.98
N GLU A 36 -41.96 39.92 20.10
CA GLU A 36 -41.37 38.78 20.83
C GLU A 36 -41.40 37.47 20.02
N THR A 37 -42.45 37.25 19.24
CA THR A 37 -42.53 36.10 18.32
C THR A 37 -41.45 36.18 17.24
N ALA A 38 -41.31 37.33 16.57
CA ALA A 38 -40.32 37.55 15.52
C ALA A 38 -38.88 37.43 16.05
N LYS A 39 -38.64 37.96 17.25
CA LYS A 39 -37.37 37.83 17.97
C LYS A 39 -37.03 36.37 18.27
N THR A 40 -37.98 35.61 18.82
CA THR A 40 -37.78 34.18 19.13
C THR A 40 -37.47 33.39 17.86
N ALA A 41 -38.28 33.54 16.81
CA ALA A 41 -38.07 32.86 15.53
C ALA A 41 -36.72 33.24 14.87
N GLY A 42 -36.30 34.49 15.00
CA GLY A 42 -35.01 34.97 14.50
C GLY A 42 -33.83 34.33 15.24
N VAL A 43 -33.89 34.28 16.57
CA VAL A 43 -32.87 33.60 17.40
C VAL A 43 -32.81 32.11 17.06
N ASP A 44 -33.96 31.44 16.96
CA ASP A 44 -34.03 30.02 16.61
C ASP A 44 -33.43 29.77 15.21
N SER A 45 -33.72 30.62 14.24
CA SER A 45 -33.20 30.50 12.87
C SER A 45 -31.68 30.68 12.79
N ILE A 46 -31.12 31.63 13.54
CA ILE A 46 -29.66 31.87 13.58
C ILE A 46 -28.97 30.72 14.32
N THR A 47 -29.51 30.28 15.45
CA THR A 47 -28.93 29.19 16.25
C THR A 47 -29.00 27.83 15.57
N ALA A 48 -29.93 27.64 14.64
CA ALA A 48 -30.04 26.44 13.81
C ALA A 48 -28.95 26.33 12.72
N ILE A 49 -28.15 27.38 12.48
CA ILE A 49 -27.09 27.34 11.47
C ILE A 49 -25.97 26.40 11.91
N ASN A 50 -25.79 25.33 11.14
CA ASN A 50 -24.77 24.32 11.36
C ASN A 50 -24.09 23.98 10.02
N PRO A 51 -22.97 24.64 9.68
CA PRO A 51 -22.33 24.45 8.38
C PRO A 51 -21.75 23.03 8.23
N PRO A 52 -21.89 22.42 7.05
CA PRO A 52 -21.28 21.13 6.77
C PRO A 52 -19.77 21.28 6.63
N ALA A 53 -18.97 20.49 7.36
CA ALA A 53 -17.55 20.32 7.06
C ALA A 53 -17.39 19.04 6.22
N THR A 54 -17.13 19.21 4.93
CA THR A 54 -17.18 18.15 3.92
C THR A 54 -15.90 18.05 3.10
N ALA A 55 -15.18 19.16 2.91
CA ALA A 55 -13.95 19.15 2.11
C ALA A 55 -12.90 18.21 2.72
N LYS A 56 -12.56 18.40 4.00
CA LYS A 56 -11.58 17.55 4.71
C LYS A 56 -12.03 16.10 4.83
N ASP A 57 -13.31 15.85 5.15
CA ASP A 57 -13.86 14.50 5.29
C ASP A 57 -13.78 13.72 3.96
N THR A 58 -14.14 14.37 2.85
CA THR A 58 -14.07 13.78 1.49
C THR A 58 -12.63 13.47 1.10
N ALA A 59 -11.70 14.40 1.37
CA ALA A 59 -10.29 14.20 1.05
C ALA A 59 -9.68 13.03 1.84
N LYS A 60 -10.00 12.89 3.14
CA LYS A 60 -9.51 11.76 3.96
C LYS A 60 -10.07 10.43 3.49
N ALA A 61 -11.34 10.36 3.09
CA ALA A 61 -11.92 9.15 2.52
C ALA A 61 -11.23 8.72 1.21
N ALA A 62 -10.79 9.69 0.40
CA ALA A 62 -9.99 9.40 -0.80
C ALA A 62 -8.60 8.85 -0.44
N ILE A 63 -7.95 9.35 0.62
CA ILE A 63 -6.69 8.81 1.14
C ILE A 63 -6.87 7.37 1.63
N ASP A 64 -7.94 7.08 2.36
CA ASP A 64 -8.26 5.72 2.83
C ASP A 64 -8.44 4.76 1.64
N THR A 65 -9.21 5.18 0.63
CA THR A 65 -9.43 4.38 -0.58
C THR A 65 -8.13 4.10 -1.33
N ALA A 66 -7.25 5.11 -1.46
CA ALA A 66 -5.95 4.97 -2.10
C ALA A 66 -5.04 4.01 -1.32
N ALA A 67 -5.01 4.11 0.01
CA ALA A 67 -4.24 3.23 0.88
C ALA A 67 -4.72 1.78 0.76
N ASP A 68 -6.03 1.53 0.82
CA ASP A 68 -6.61 0.20 0.72
C ASP A 68 -6.36 -0.43 -0.66
N THR A 69 -6.50 0.36 -1.72
CA THR A 69 -6.16 -0.09 -3.09
C THR A 69 -4.69 -0.49 -3.17
N LYS A 70 -3.79 0.34 -2.63
CA LYS A 70 -2.37 0.07 -2.69
C LYS A 70 -1.96 -1.17 -1.89
N LYS A 71 -2.57 -1.38 -0.71
CA LYS A 71 -2.34 -2.59 0.09
C LYS A 71 -2.81 -3.85 -0.64
N GLN A 72 -3.92 -3.79 -1.37
CA GLN A 72 -4.38 -4.90 -2.20
C GLN A 72 -3.43 -5.20 -3.36
N GLU A 73 -2.88 -4.18 -4.03
CA GLU A 73 -1.83 -4.37 -5.04
C GLU A 73 -0.61 -5.10 -4.46
N ILE A 74 -0.15 -4.68 -3.28
CA ILE A 74 0.97 -5.32 -2.55
C ILE A 74 0.63 -6.78 -2.19
N ASP A 75 -0.60 -7.07 -1.76
CA ASP A 75 -1.03 -8.43 -1.44
C ASP A 75 -1.00 -9.38 -2.63
N ASN A 76 -1.38 -8.85 -3.79
CA ASN A 76 -1.42 -9.61 -5.04
C ASN A 76 -0.04 -9.94 -5.61
N ARG A 77 1.02 -9.25 -5.15
CA ARG A 77 2.39 -9.57 -5.54
C ARG A 77 2.84 -10.92 -4.99
N LYS A 78 3.17 -11.85 -5.90
CA LYS A 78 3.57 -13.23 -5.57
C LYS A 78 5.08 -13.43 -5.45
N ASP A 79 5.83 -12.47 -5.97
CA ASP A 79 7.28 -12.36 -5.88
C ASP A 79 7.75 -11.95 -4.48
N LEU A 80 6.91 -11.25 -3.71
CA LEU A 80 7.19 -10.84 -2.34
C LEU A 80 6.89 -11.93 -1.31
N THR A 81 7.66 -11.92 -0.22
CA THR A 81 7.31 -12.63 1.01
C THR A 81 6.33 -11.84 1.88
N ASP A 82 5.71 -12.52 2.84
CA ASP A 82 4.77 -11.92 3.78
C ASP A 82 5.43 -10.82 4.62
N GLU A 83 6.71 -10.96 4.97
CA GLU A 83 7.48 -9.94 5.68
C GLU A 83 7.77 -8.69 4.83
N GLU A 84 8.13 -8.88 3.55
CA GLU A 84 8.32 -7.76 2.60
C GLU A 84 7.00 -7.01 2.37
N LYS A 85 5.87 -7.75 2.24
CA LYS A 85 4.53 -7.16 2.15
C LYS A 85 4.16 -6.36 3.39
N ALA A 86 4.37 -6.92 4.58
CA ALA A 86 4.04 -6.26 5.84
C ALA A 86 4.79 -4.92 5.99
N THR A 87 6.08 -4.91 5.64
CA THR A 87 6.89 -3.69 5.63
C THR A 87 6.32 -2.64 4.68
N ALA A 88 5.98 -3.03 3.45
CA ALA A 88 5.42 -2.14 2.45
C ALA A 88 4.05 -1.58 2.86
N LYS A 89 3.18 -2.40 3.45
CA LYS A 89 1.87 -1.95 3.94
C LYS A 89 2.00 -0.96 5.10
N SER A 90 2.98 -1.15 5.98
CA SER A 90 3.29 -0.19 7.05
C SER A 90 3.77 1.15 6.48
N GLU A 91 4.51 1.14 5.38
CA GLU A 91 4.90 2.36 4.67
C GLU A 91 3.66 3.07 4.06
N VAL A 92 2.73 2.33 3.45
CA VAL A 92 1.45 2.87 2.97
C VAL A 92 0.68 3.54 4.12
N ASP A 93 0.58 2.89 5.28
CA ASP A 93 -0.10 3.44 6.46
C ASP A 93 0.54 4.73 6.96
N THR A 94 1.87 4.77 6.96
CA THR A 94 2.63 5.97 7.37
C THR A 94 2.31 7.13 6.44
N LYS A 95 2.39 6.93 5.12
CA LYS A 95 2.10 7.95 4.11
C LYS A 95 0.63 8.40 4.13
N ALA A 96 -0.31 7.49 4.40
CA ALA A 96 -1.71 7.83 4.56
C ALA A 96 -1.95 8.74 5.79
N ASN A 97 -1.29 8.45 6.91
CA ASN A 97 -1.39 9.28 8.11
C ASN A 97 -0.75 10.67 7.92
N GLU A 98 0.37 10.74 7.22
CA GLU A 98 1.01 12.01 6.84
C GLU A 98 0.08 12.86 5.95
N ALA A 99 -0.54 12.25 4.94
CA ALA A 99 -1.49 12.93 4.06
C ALA A 99 -2.73 13.44 4.82
N LYS A 100 -3.30 12.64 5.71
CA LYS A 100 -4.44 13.06 6.56
C LYS A 100 -4.06 14.22 7.47
N SER A 101 -2.85 14.22 8.02
CA SER A 101 -2.35 15.31 8.86
C SER A 101 -2.17 16.61 8.08
N ALA A 102 -1.72 16.51 6.81
CA ALA A 102 -1.64 17.67 5.91
C ALA A 102 -3.03 18.21 5.55
N ILE A 103 -4.01 17.34 5.29
CA ILE A 103 -5.42 17.72 5.07
C ILE A 103 -5.99 18.43 6.31
N ASP A 104 -5.71 17.91 7.51
CA ASP A 104 -6.15 18.54 8.76
C ASP A 104 -5.55 19.93 8.95
N SER A 105 -4.31 20.13 8.54
CA SER A 105 -3.61 21.42 8.64
C SER A 105 -4.04 22.44 7.59
N ALA A 106 -4.66 22.01 6.49
CA ALA A 106 -5.11 22.92 5.44
C ALA A 106 -6.28 23.80 5.92
N THR A 107 -6.23 25.09 5.60
CA THR A 107 -7.28 26.06 5.97
C THR A 107 -8.26 26.34 4.84
N THR A 108 -7.88 26.11 3.59
CA THR A 108 -8.71 26.37 2.41
C THR A 108 -9.04 25.08 1.66
N ASP A 109 -10.13 25.11 0.90
CA ASP A 109 -10.52 24.00 0.02
C ASP A 109 -9.39 23.63 -0.97
N ALA A 110 -8.72 24.64 -1.54
CA ALA A 110 -7.59 24.43 -2.44
C ALA A 110 -6.39 23.78 -1.74
N GLY A 111 -6.15 24.13 -0.47
CA GLY A 111 -5.11 23.50 0.36
C GLY A 111 -5.44 22.04 0.66
N VAL A 112 -6.70 21.74 0.97
CA VAL A 112 -7.20 20.37 1.18
C VAL A 112 -7.00 19.53 -0.09
N GLU A 113 -7.36 20.06 -1.25
CA GLU A 113 -7.20 19.38 -2.54
C GLU A 113 -5.74 19.13 -2.92
N THR A 114 -4.86 20.11 -2.64
CA THR A 114 -3.41 19.95 -2.84
C THR A 114 -2.85 18.85 -1.94
N ALA A 115 -3.20 18.85 -0.65
CA ALA A 115 -2.76 17.83 0.30
C ALA A 115 -3.27 16.44 -0.06
N LYS A 116 -4.53 16.32 -0.50
CA LYS A 116 -5.11 15.08 -1.02
C LYS A 116 -4.30 14.54 -2.20
N THR A 117 -4.04 15.38 -3.20
CA THR A 117 -3.31 14.99 -4.42
C THR A 117 -1.91 14.48 -4.08
N ALA A 118 -1.13 15.26 -3.35
CA ALA A 118 0.20 14.87 -2.90
C ALA A 118 0.19 13.57 -2.07
N GLY A 119 -0.82 13.40 -1.21
CA GLY A 119 -1.01 12.19 -0.41
C GLY A 119 -1.25 10.95 -1.28
N THR A 120 -2.16 11.04 -2.26
CA THR A 120 -2.44 9.93 -3.18
C THR A 120 -1.24 9.56 -4.06
N GLU A 121 -0.46 10.55 -4.50
CA GLU A 121 0.79 10.31 -5.25
C GLU A 121 1.84 9.61 -4.37
N SER A 122 2.03 10.09 -3.13
CA SER A 122 2.95 9.46 -2.18
C SER A 122 2.59 8.00 -1.90
N ILE A 123 1.30 7.69 -1.67
CA ILE A 123 0.83 6.32 -1.46
C ILE A 123 1.06 5.46 -2.71
N SER A 124 0.69 5.95 -3.90
CA SER A 124 0.82 5.16 -5.14
C SER A 124 2.28 4.83 -5.49
N SER A 125 3.23 5.66 -5.05
CA SER A 125 4.67 5.45 -5.24
C SER A 125 5.27 4.29 -4.44
N VAL A 126 4.57 3.76 -3.42
CA VAL A 126 5.09 2.63 -2.62
C VAL A 126 5.26 1.40 -3.51
N ASN A 127 6.50 0.95 -3.71
CA ASN A 127 6.78 -0.24 -4.50
C ASN A 127 7.93 -1.03 -3.87
N PRO A 128 7.64 -2.05 -3.05
CA PRO A 128 8.69 -2.80 -2.36
C PRO A 128 9.53 -3.65 -3.33
N PRO A 129 10.85 -3.79 -3.13
CA PRO A 129 11.65 -4.73 -3.90
C PRO A 129 11.35 -6.18 -3.49
N ALA A 130 11.43 -7.12 -4.43
CA ALA A 130 11.46 -8.56 -4.14
C ALA A 130 12.92 -8.99 -3.95
N THR A 131 13.32 -9.30 -2.72
CA THR A 131 14.74 -9.53 -2.41
C THR A 131 15.01 -10.96 -1.96
N ALA A 132 14.14 -11.53 -1.14
CA ALA A 132 14.34 -12.86 -0.55
C ALA A 132 14.37 -13.95 -1.64
N LYS A 133 13.33 -14.00 -2.49
CA LYS A 133 13.22 -15.02 -3.55
C LYS A 133 14.32 -14.87 -4.60
N ASP A 134 14.63 -13.65 -5.03
CA ASP A 134 15.64 -13.39 -6.06
C ASP A 134 17.06 -13.77 -5.59
N THR A 135 17.38 -13.46 -4.34
CA THR A 135 18.64 -13.87 -3.71
C THR A 135 18.74 -15.40 -3.63
N ALA A 136 17.67 -16.07 -3.21
CA ALA A 136 17.63 -17.52 -3.13
C ALA A 136 17.79 -18.20 -4.50
N LYS A 137 17.10 -17.71 -5.55
CA LYS A 137 17.24 -18.24 -6.91
C LYS A 137 18.66 -18.07 -7.45
N THR A 138 19.29 -16.93 -7.18
CA THR A 138 20.70 -16.68 -7.54
C THR A 138 21.66 -17.67 -6.88
N ALA A 139 21.39 -18.04 -5.62
CA ALA A 139 22.18 -19.06 -4.92
C ALA A 139 22.01 -20.45 -5.56
N ILE A 140 20.79 -20.82 -5.98
CA ILE A 140 20.53 -22.06 -6.72
C ILE A 140 21.28 -22.08 -8.05
N ASP A 141 21.26 -20.98 -8.81
CA ASP A 141 21.99 -20.88 -10.09
C ASP A 141 23.50 -21.02 -9.89
N THR A 142 24.03 -20.41 -8.83
CA THR A 142 25.45 -20.52 -8.47
C THR A 142 25.82 -21.96 -8.11
N ALA A 143 25.02 -22.63 -7.29
CA ALA A 143 25.24 -24.02 -6.90
C ALA A 143 25.16 -24.97 -8.11
N ALA A 144 24.18 -24.78 -8.99
CA ALA A 144 24.03 -25.55 -10.21
C ALA A 144 25.24 -25.38 -11.14
N ALA A 145 25.68 -24.15 -11.37
CA ALA A 145 26.86 -23.87 -12.21
C ALA A 145 28.13 -24.53 -11.65
N ALA A 146 28.37 -24.38 -10.34
CA ALA A 146 29.50 -25.01 -9.66
C ALA A 146 29.46 -26.55 -9.80
N LYS A 147 28.28 -27.16 -9.61
CA LYS A 147 28.14 -28.60 -9.70
C LYS A 147 28.36 -29.14 -11.10
N LYS A 148 27.87 -28.45 -12.13
CA LYS A 148 28.14 -28.81 -13.53
C LYS A 148 29.63 -28.74 -13.86
N GLN A 149 30.33 -27.74 -13.33
CA GLN A 149 31.79 -27.62 -13.48
C GLN A 149 32.53 -28.78 -12.79
N GLU A 150 32.10 -29.20 -11.59
CA GLU A 150 32.63 -30.38 -10.91
C GLU A 150 32.45 -31.65 -11.77
N ILE A 151 31.25 -31.85 -12.32
CA ILE A 151 30.93 -32.98 -13.22
C ILE A 151 31.80 -32.93 -14.50
N ASP A 152 32.01 -31.75 -15.07
CA ASP A 152 32.87 -31.59 -16.26
C ASP A 152 34.32 -32.01 -16.02
N ASN A 153 34.83 -31.69 -14.83
CA ASN A 153 36.19 -31.99 -14.43
C ASN A 153 36.42 -33.47 -14.09
N ARG A 154 35.36 -34.27 -13.96
CA ARG A 154 35.47 -35.72 -13.73
C ARG A 154 35.98 -36.43 -14.99
N GLN A 155 37.13 -37.09 -14.88
CA GLN A 155 37.79 -37.79 -15.99
C GLN A 155 37.37 -39.26 -16.12
N ASP A 156 36.74 -39.78 -15.06
CA ASP A 156 36.22 -41.14 -14.97
C ASP A 156 34.89 -41.32 -15.70
N LEU A 157 34.13 -40.25 -15.92
CA LEU A 157 32.84 -40.26 -16.60
C LEU A 157 32.96 -40.17 -18.14
N THR A 158 32.01 -40.80 -18.85
CA THR A 158 31.79 -40.56 -20.29
C THR A 158 31.04 -39.24 -20.53
N ASP A 159 31.01 -38.79 -21.79
CA ASP A 159 30.28 -37.58 -22.17
C ASP A 159 28.76 -37.75 -21.96
N GLU A 160 28.23 -38.95 -22.19
CA GLU A 160 26.82 -39.29 -21.95
C GLU A 160 26.49 -39.26 -20.46
N GLU A 161 27.35 -39.80 -19.59
CA GLU A 161 27.17 -39.77 -18.14
C GLU A 161 27.23 -38.34 -17.60
N LYS A 162 28.15 -37.51 -18.12
CA LYS A 162 28.21 -36.09 -17.79
C LYS A 162 26.95 -35.35 -18.24
N ALA A 163 26.49 -35.60 -19.45
CA ALA A 163 25.28 -34.97 -19.99
C ALA A 163 24.05 -35.32 -19.13
N ALA A 164 23.88 -36.59 -18.77
CA ALA A 164 22.80 -37.04 -17.90
C ALA A 164 22.87 -36.38 -16.51
N ALA A 165 24.06 -36.33 -15.89
CA ALA A 165 24.23 -35.72 -14.58
C ALA A 165 23.98 -34.21 -14.60
N LYS A 166 24.41 -33.49 -15.64
CA LYS A 166 24.10 -32.05 -15.80
C LYS A 166 22.62 -31.80 -16.00
N SER A 167 21.93 -32.69 -16.72
CA SER A 167 20.47 -32.64 -16.86
C SER A 167 19.75 -32.86 -15.53
N ASP A 168 20.27 -33.74 -14.67
CA ASP A 168 19.75 -33.91 -13.31
C ASP A 168 19.99 -32.65 -12.46
N VAL A 169 21.16 -32.01 -12.57
CA VAL A 169 21.43 -30.71 -11.93
C VAL A 169 20.41 -29.65 -12.36
N ASP A 170 20.11 -29.54 -13.66
CA ASP A 170 19.10 -28.61 -14.17
C ASP A 170 17.71 -28.91 -13.62
N THR A 171 17.35 -30.19 -13.55
CA THR A 171 16.07 -30.64 -13.00
C THR A 171 15.95 -30.23 -11.53
N LYS A 172 16.97 -30.52 -10.70
CA LYS A 172 17.00 -30.15 -9.28
C LYS A 172 17.02 -28.65 -9.05
N ALA A 173 17.73 -27.89 -9.89
CA ALA A 173 17.71 -26.43 -9.83
C ALA A 173 16.30 -25.87 -10.10
N ASN A 174 15.60 -26.42 -11.10
CA ASN A 174 14.23 -25.99 -11.42
C ASN A 174 13.22 -26.37 -10.31
N GLU A 175 13.33 -27.59 -9.74
CA GLU A 175 12.52 -28.02 -8.59
C GLU A 175 12.72 -27.10 -7.37
N ALA A 176 13.97 -26.72 -7.09
CA ALA A 176 14.32 -25.80 -6.01
C ALA A 176 13.74 -24.40 -6.24
N LYS A 177 13.85 -23.86 -7.46
CA LYS A 177 13.28 -22.56 -7.83
C LYS A 177 11.75 -22.54 -7.70
N ALA A 178 11.07 -23.61 -8.12
CA ALA A 178 9.62 -23.75 -7.95
C ALA A 178 9.21 -23.79 -6.47
N SER A 179 10.02 -24.43 -5.62
CA SER A 179 9.82 -24.45 -4.17
C SER A 179 10.01 -23.06 -3.55
N ILE A 180 11.02 -22.31 -3.98
CA ILE A 180 11.25 -20.90 -3.59
C ILE A 180 10.07 -20.02 -4.01
N ASP A 181 9.54 -20.20 -5.23
CA ASP A 181 8.39 -19.45 -5.72
C ASP A 181 7.12 -19.72 -4.90
N SER A 182 6.94 -20.95 -4.45
CA SER A 182 5.81 -21.38 -3.64
C SER A 182 5.88 -20.92 -2.18
N ALA A 183 7.08 -20.63 -1.67
CA ALA A 183 7.26 -20.14 -0.31
C ALA A 183 6.66 -18.74 -0.12
N THR A 184 5.96 -18.53 1.00
CA THR A 184 5.34 -17.22 1.33
C THR A 184 6.14 -16.43 2.35
N THR A 185 6.97 -17.07 3.17
CA THR A 185 7.76 -16.42 4.21
C THR A 185 9.25 -16.44 3.89
N ASN A 186 10.01 -15.50 4.47
CA ASN A 186 11.47 -15.50 4.38
C ASN A 186 12.09 -16.83 4.85
N ALA A 187 11.59 -17.38 5.96
CA ALA A 187 12.05 -18.66 6.48
C ALA A 187 11.76 -19.84 5.53
N GLY A 188 10.60 -19.82 4.86
CA GLY A 188 10.25 -20.81 3.84
C GLY A 188 11.17 -20.72 2.62
N VAL A 189 11.47 -19.51 2.15
CA VAL A 189 12.42 -19.25 1.05
C VAL A 189 13.81 -19.79 1.40
N GLU A 190 14.31 -19.48 2.61
CA GLU A 190 15.60 -19.97 3.09
C GLU A 190 15.65 -21.50 3.21
N THR A 191 14.57 -22.12 3.68
CA THR A 191 14.46 -23.58 3.77
C THR A 191 14.50 -24.23 2.38
N ALA A 192 13.73 -23.69 1.42
CA ALA A 192 13.71 -24.18 0.04
C ALA A 192 15.06 -24.00 -0.66
N LYS A 193 15.74 -22.88 -0.43
CA LYS A 193 17.10 -22.62 -0.90
C LYS A 193 18.06 -23.69 -0.40
N THR A 194 18.12 -23.91 0.92
CA THR A 194 19.03 -24.89 1.54
C THR A 194 18.78 -26.29 1.01
N ALA A 195 17.52 -26.74 1.00
CA ALA A 195 17.17 -28.05 0.46
C ALA A 195 17.54 -28.23 -1.02
N GLY A 196 17.38 -27.17 -1.83
CA GLY A 196 17.78 -27.15 -3.23
C GLY A 196 19.28 -27.25 -3.44
N VAL A 197 20.06 -26.46 -2.70
CA VAL A 197 21.54 -26.50 -2.72
C VAL A 197 22.05 -27.88 -2.30
N ASP A 198 21.49 -28.45 -1.24
CA ASP A 198 21.87 -29.79 -0.75
C ASP A 198 21.55 -30.86 -1.81
N SER A 199 20.36 -30.80 -2.42
CA SER A 199 19.94 -31.74 -3.48
C SER A 199 20.86 -31.68 -4.70
N ILE A 200 21.25 -30.48 -5.14
CA ILE A 200 22.21 -30.30 -6.24
C ILE A 200 23.58 -30.83 -5.86
N SER A 201 24.05 -30.52 -4.64
CA SER A 201 25.39 -30.92 -4.17
C SER A 201 25.53 -32.44 -4.05
N ALA A 202 24.44 -33.13 -3.72
CA ALA A 202 24.37 -34.58 -3.60
C ALA A 202 24.47 -35.34 -4.93
N ILE A 203 24.34 -34.66 -6.09
CA ILE A 203 24.43 -35.31 -7.40
C ILE A 203 25.85 -35.85 -7.59
N ASN A 204 25.99 -37.17 -7.67
CA ASN A 204 27.27 -37.81 -7.90
C ASN A 204 27.06 -39.01 -8.83
N PRO A 205 27.19 -38.84 -10.16
CA PRO A 205 26.93 -39.92 -11.10
C PRO A 205 27.97 -41.05 -10.93
N PRO A 206 27.56 -42.32 -10.96
CA PRO A 206 28.50 -43.43 -11.00
C PRO A 206 29.24 -43.44 -12.34
N ALA A 207 30.52 -43.81 -12.33
CA ALA A 207 31.25 -44.13 -13.56
C ALA A 207 31.01 -45.60 -13.88
N THR A 208 30.47 -45.90 -15.06
CA THR A 208 30.42 -47.27 -15.57
C THR A 208 31.72 -47.61 -16.30
N ALA A 209 32.13 -48.89 -16.27
CA ALA A 209 33.38 -49.30 -16.89
C ALA A 209 33.36 -48.98 -18.39
N LYS A 210 34.45 -48.40 -18.90
CA LYS A 210 34.62 -48.12 -20.34
C LYS A 210 34.70 -49.46 -21.08
N ASP A 211 33.63 -49.85 -21.78
CA ASP A 211 33.64 -50.96 -22.74
C ASP A 211 34.54 -50.66 -23.95
#